data_AF-A0A2A5WZL9-F1
#
_entry.id   AF-A0A2A5WZL9-F1
#
_cell.length_a   1.000
_cell.length_b   1.000
_cell.length_c   1.000
_cell.angle_alpha   90.00
_cell.angle_beta   90.00
_cell.angle_gamma   90.00
#
_symmetry.space_group_name_H-M   'P 1'
#
loop_
_entity.id
_entity.type
_entity.pdbx_description
1 polymer ?
#
loop_
_entity_poly.entity_id
_entity_poly.type
_entity_poly.pdbx_seq_one_letter_code
_entity_poly.pdbx_strand_id
1 'polypeptide(L)'
;MLLNYENCDFIEENIHEIDLFEGFFTLKLDYAYVPDIDLRDSLMNDYHYIKFNNKNLNGTYVIKDANVRYKVNKIEPYDSISKKEYPFSYNLVNEKACVFLDLLKSQACDC
;
A
#
# COMPACT_ATOMS: atom_id res chain seq x y z
N MET A 1 7.47 17.59 18.75
CA MET A 1 7.22 18.44 17.58
C MET A 1 6.16 17.72 16.77
N LEU A 2 4.90 18.15 16.85
CA LEU A 2 3.82 17.55 16.04
C LEU A 2 4.03 18.04 14.61
N LEU A 3 4.44 17.13 13.72
CA LEU A 3 4.44 17.41 12.29
C LEU A 3 2.98 17.60 11.87
N ASN A 4 2.57 18.85 11.65
CA ASN A 4 1.25 19.18 11.12
C ASN A 4 1.27 18.84 9.62
N TYR A 5 0.92 17.60 9.28
CA TYR A 5 0.63 17.22 7.90
C TYR A 5 -0.76 17.74 7.56
N GLU A 6 -0.88 19.05 7.30
CA GLU A 6 -2.18 19.70 6.99
C GLU A 6 -2.76 19.26 5.64
N ASN A 7 -1.98 18.61 4.77
CA ASN A 7 -2.43 18.09 3.48
C ASN A 7 -2.22 16.57 3.39
N CYS A 8 -3.30 15.83 3.66
CA CYS A 8 -3.41 14.39 3.43
C CYS A 8 -3.71 14.12 1.95
N ASP A 9 -2.67 14.21 1.11
CA ASP A 9 -2.79 13.88 -0.31
C ASP A 9 -2.59 12.37 -0.51
N PHE A 10 -3.61 11.70 -1.05
CA PHE A 10 -3.55 10.31 -1.48
C PHE A 10 -4.34 10.12 -2.77
N ILE A 11 -4.07 9.01 -3.46
CA ILE A 11 -4.82 8.58 -4.64
C ILE A 11 -5.81 7.50 -4.18
N GLU A 12 -7.10 7.74 -4.43
CA GLU A 12 -8.16 6.77 -4.16
C GLU A 12 -8.17 5.69 -5.25
N GLU A 13 -8.27 4.43 -4.83
CA GLU A 13 -8.12 3.24 -5.66
C GLU A 13 -9.24 2.24 -5.42
N ASN A 14 -9.67 1.56 -6.48
CA ASN A 14 -10.59 0.43 -6.40
C ASN A 14 -9.84 -0.89 -6.52
N ILE A 15 -10.19 -1.85 -5.65
CA ILE A 15 -9.62 -3.20 -5.69
C ILE A 15 -10.51 -4.09 -6.55
N HIS A 16 -10.02 -4.42 -7.74
CA HIS A 16 -10.75 -5.22 -8.73
C HIS A 16 -10.55 -6.72 -8.51
N GLU A 17 -9.32 -7.12 -8.19
CA GLU A 17 -8.93 -8.52 -8.03
C GLU A 17 -7.84 -8.63 -6.97
N ILE A 18 -7.82 -9.77 -6.27
CA ILE A 18 -6.83 -10.11 -5.26
C ILE A 18 -6.38 -11.53 -5.48
N ASP A 19 -5.07 -11.72 -5.44
CA ASP A 19 -4.46 -13.03 -5.33
C ASP A 19 -3.47 -13.06 -4.17
N LEU A 20 -3.43 -14.18 -3.46
CA LEU A 20 -2.46 -14.45 -2.40
C LEU A 20 -1.47 -15.47 -2.92
N PHE A 21 -0.23 -15.04 -3.14
CA PHE A 21 0.83 -15.93 -3.56
C PHE A 21 2.09 -15.70 -2.73
N GLU A 22 2.62 -16.78 -2.15
CA GLU A 22 3.92 -16.81 -1.43
C GLU A 22 4.09 -15.73 -0.34
N GLY A 23 3.00 -15.37 0.36
CA GLY A 23 3.04 -14.39 1.45
C GLY A 23 2.97 -12.93 1.01
N PHE A 24 2.47 -12.66 -0.20
CA PHE A 24 2.20 -11.32 -0.74
C PHE A 24 0.78 -11.20 -1.25
N PHE A 25 0.19 -10.01 -1.14
CA PHE A 25 -1.02 -9.67 -1.88
C PHE A 25 -0.63 -9.17 -3.26
N THR A 26 -1.33 -9.68 -4.25
CA THR A 26 -1.30 -9.18 -5.62
C THR A 26 -2.65 -8.53 -5.88
N LEU A 27 -2.66 -7.20 -6.00
CA LEU A 27 -3.87 -6.42 -6.19
C LEU A 27 -3.96 -5.90 -7.62
N LYS A 28 -5.14 -6.01 -8.23
CA LYS A 28 -5.45 -5.24 -9.43
C LYS A 28 -6.15 -3.95 -9.04
N LEU A 29 -5.49 -2.83 -9.31
CA LEU A 29 -5.92 -1.47 -8.98
C LEU A 29 -6.25 -0.68 -10.26
N ASP A 30 -6.75 0.55 -10.13
CA ASP A 30 -6.98 1.46 -11.25
C ASP A 30 -5.67 1.90 -11.90
N TYR A 31 -4.60 2.05 -11.10
CA TYR A 31 -3.24 2.36 -11.57
C TYR A 31 -2.19 1.33 -11.13
N ALA A 32 -1.08 1.29 -11.88
CA ALA A 32 0.10 0.53 -11.51
C ALA A 32 1.12 1.49 -10.86
N TYR A 33 1.65 1.11 -9.70
CA TYR A 33 2.58 1.91 -8.92
C TYR A 33 3.94 1.24 -8.94
N VAL A 34 4.84 1.78 -9.76
CA VAL A 34 6.21 1.28 -9.85
C VAL A 34 7.03 2.00 -8.78
N PRO A 35 7.53 1.29 -7.75
CA PRO A 35 8.48 1.91 -6.83
C PRO A 35 9.77 2.25 -7.56
N ASP A 36 10.32 3.44 -7.33
CA ASP A 36 11.61 3.85 -7.91
C ASP A 36 12.74 3.32 -7.04
N ILE A 37 13.20 2.10 -7.35
CA ILE A 37 14.21 1.37 -6.55
C ILE A 37 15.64 1.69 -7.03
N ASP A 38 15.81 2.40 -8.16
CA ASP A 38 17.08 2.42 -8.90
C ASP A 38 18.03 3.58 -8.52
N LEU A 39 17.73 4.34 -7.46
CA LEU A 39 18.62 5.42 -6.99
C LEU A 39 19.03 5.23 -5.54
N ARG A 40 20.35 5.10 -5.35
CA ARG A 40 21.08 4.86 -4.10
C ARG A 40 21.02 6.03 -3.10
N ASP A 41 19.90 6.74 -2.97
CA ASP A 41 19.73 7.72 -1.90
C ASP A 41 19.04 7.06 -0.70
N SER A 42 19.88 6.69 0.26
CA SER A 42 19.59 5.80 1.37
C SER A 42 18.70 6.38 2.48
N LEU A 43 17.86 7.38 2.20
CA LEU A 43 17.12 8.08 3.26
C LEU A 43 15.65 8.42 2.96
N MET A 44 15.17 8.29 1.73
CA MET A 44 13.74 8.31 1.43
C MET A 44 13.47 7.28 0.34
N ASN A 45 12.86 6.17 0.72
CA ASN A 45 12.48 5.16 -0.24
C ASN A 45 11.30 5.68 -1.07
N ASP A 46 11.42 5.71 -2.39
CA ASP A 46 10.33 5.99 -3.33
C ASP A 46 9.36 4.80 -3.45
N TYR A 47 8.94 4.29 -2.29
CA TYR A 47 7.87 3.30 -2.22
C TYR A 47 6.52 4.01 -2.20
N HIS A 48 5.55 3.35 -2.83
CA HIS A 48 4.15 3.71 -2.67
C HIS A 48 3.59 2.91 -1.48
N TYR A 49 2.81 3.58 -0.65
CA TYR A 49 2.21 3.02 0.55
C TYR A 49 0.71 2.89 0.35
N ILE A 50 0.14 1.73 0.64
CA ILE A 50 -1.29 1.49 0.49
C ILE A 50 -1.94 1.23 1.85
N LYS A 51 -3.06 1.90 2.08
CA LYS A 51 -3.99 1.64 3.18
C LYS A 51 -5.32 1.16 2.60
N PHE A 52 -5.91 0.16 3.24
CA PHE A 52 -7.24 -0.31 2.89
C PHE A 52 -8.28 0.45 3.69
N ASN A 53 -9.36 0.86 3.04
CA ASN A 53 -10.54 1.36 3.75
C ASN A 53 -11.38 0.16 4.21
N ASN A 54 -10.81 -0.66 5.10
CA ASN A 54 -11.45 -1.85 5.65
C ASN A 54 -11.11 -2.01 7.13
N LYS A 55 -12.14 -2.03 7.98
CA LYS A 55 -11.99 -2.13 9.44
C LYS A 55 -11.28 -3.39 9.95
N ASN A 56 -11.23 -4.45 9.14
CA ASN A 56 -10.59 -5.72 9.50
C ASN A 56 -9.14 -5.80 9.03
N LEU A 57 -8.69 -4.85 8.20
CA LEU A 57 -7.35 -4.80 7.66
C LEU A 57 -6.72 -3.45 8.04
N ASN A 58 -6.17 -3.40 9.24
CA ASN A 58 -5.50 -2.22 9.76
C ASN A 58 -3.99 -2.31 9.49
N GLY A 59 -3.41 -1.22 8.99
CA GLY A 59 -1.97 -1.10 8.78
C GLY A 59 -1.61 -0.38 7.49
N THR A 60 -0.32 -0.09 7.35
CA THR A 60 0.27 0.44 6.12
C THR A 60 1.01 -0.70 5.41
N TYR A 61 0.72 -0.86 4.12
CA TYR A 61 1.35 -1.84 3.25
C TYR A 61 2.23 -1.11 2.24
N VAL A 62 3.24 -1.80 1.73
CA VAL A 62 4.20 -1.25 0.77
C VAL A 62 4.03 -1.95 -0.56
N ILE A 63 3.97 -1.17 -1.63
CA ILE A 63 4.03 -1.67 -3.00
C ILE A 63 5.49 -1.99 -3.34
N LYS A 64 5.74 -3.25 -3.70
CA LYS A 64 7.09 -3.80 -3.93
C LYS A 64 7.41 -3.98 -5.40
N ASP A 65 6.40 -4.24 -6.21
CA ASP A 65 6.54 -4.46 -7.63
C ASP A 65 5.19 -4.18 -8.31
N ALA A 66 5.24 -3.82 -9.59
CA ALA A 66 4.04 -3.60 -10.38
C ALA A 66 4.20 -4.08 -11.82
N ASN A 67 3.20 -4.85 -12.28
CA ASN A 67 3.02 -5.12 -13.69
C ASN A 67 2.14 -4.03 -14.31
N VAL A 68 2.79 -3.06 -14.96
CA VAL A 68 2.13 -1.89 -15.56
C VAL A 68 1.13 -2.29 -16.65
N ARG A 69 1.42 -3.33 -17.43
CA ARG A 69 0.54 -3.80 -18.52
C ARG A 69 -0.81 -4.29 -17.99
N TYR A 70 -0.80 -4.98 -16.84
CA TYR A 70 -1.99 -5.58 -16.26
C TYR A 70 -2.54 -4.80 -15.05
N LYS A 71 -1.89 -3.68 -14.67
CA LYS A 71 -2.21 -2.87 -13.48
C LYS A 71 -2.24 -3.68 -12.19
N VAL A 72 -1.30 -4.60 -12.09
CA VAL A 72 -1.16 -5.52 -10.96
C VAL A 72 -0.06 -5.02 -10.05
N ASN A 73 -0.34 -4.84 -8.77
CA ASN A 73 0.57 -4.34 -7.75
C ASN A 73 0.81 -5.43 -6.70
N LYS A 74 2.07 -5.79 -6.49
CA LYS A 74 2.49 -6.71 -5.43
C LYS A 74 2.78 -5.91 -4.17
N ILE A 75 2.14 -6.27 -3.06
CA ILE A 75 2.25 -5.53 -1.80
C ILE A 75 2.55 -6.44 -0.60
N GLU A 76 3.19 -5.88 0.43
CA GLU A 76 3.41 -6.55 1.72
C GLU A 76 3.21 -5.59 2.91
N PRO A 77 2.89 -6.09 4.12
CA PRO A 77 2.85 -5.28 5.32
C PRO A 77 4.20 -4.61 5.58
N TYR A 78 4.17 -3.35 5.98
CA TYR A 78 5.40 -2.60 6.26
C TYR A 78 6.14 -3.08 7.52
N ASP A 79 5.41 -3.62 8.50
CA ASP A 79 5.96 -3.98 9.80
C ASP A 79 5.69 -5.45 10.21
N SER A 80 6.46 -5.92 11.20
CA SER A 80 6.44 -7.31 11.67
C SER A 80 5.24 -7.67 12.55
N ILE A 81 4.56 -6.69 13.14
CA ILE A 81 3.33 -6.87 13.92
C ILE A 81 2.19 -7.14 12.94
N SER A 82 2.02 -6.27 11.95
CA SER A 82 1.05 -6.40 10.86
C SER A 82 1.20 -7.74 10.13
N LYS A 83 2.44 -8.19 9.88
CA LYS A 83 2.73 -9.50 9.26
C LYS A 83 2.32 -10.71 10.11
N LYS A 84 2.27 -10.57 11.45
CA LYS A 84 1.86 -11.63 12.39
C LYS A 84 0.37 -11.60 12.68
N GLU A 85 -0.20 -10.42 12.84
CA GLU A 85 -1.60 -10.21 13.26
C GLU A 85 -2.58 -10.44 12.11
N TYR A 86 -2.16 -10.19 10.87
CA TYR A 86 -3.03 -10.26 9.70
C TYR A 86 -2.44 -11.19 8.63
N PRO A 87 -2.45 -12.52 8.85
CA PRO A 87 -2.13 -13.46 7.80
C PRO A 87 -3.16 -13.27 6.68
N PHE A 88 -2.64 -12.92 5.50
CA PHE A 88 -3.26 -12.47 4.24
C PHE A 88 -4.53 -13.19 3.73
N SER A 89 -5.55 -13.40 4.56
CA SER A 89 -6.69 -14.30 4.29
C SER A 89 -8.02 -13.59 4.06
N TYR A 90 -8.00 -12.27 3.86
CA TYR A 90 -9.20 -11.46 3.67
C TYR A 90 -9.49 -11.17 2.20
N ASN A 91 -10.77 -11.32 1.82
CA ASN A 91 -11.27 -10.85 0.53
C ASN A 91 -11.56 -9.35 0.62
N LEU A 92 -10.80 -8.54 -0.14
CA LEU A 92 -10.95 -7.08 -0.23
C LEU A 92 -11.46 -6.64 -1.62
N VAL A 93 -12.00 -7.56 -2.42
CA VAL A 93 -12.57 -7.22 -3.73
C VAL A 93 -13.77 -6.28 -3.52
N ASN A 94 -13.81 -5.18 -4.27
CA ASN A 94 -14.74 -4.05 -4.12
C ASN A 94 -14.51 -3.16 -2.89
N GLU A 95 -13.45 -3.38 -2.11
CA GLU A 95 -13.02 -2.40 -1.11
C GLU A 95 -12.22 -1.28 -1.77
N LYS A 96 -12.26 -0.11 -1.13
CA LYS A 96 -11.44 1.04 -1.53
C LYS A 96 -10.07 0.97 -0.86
N ALA A 97 -9.08 1.56 -1.50
CA ALA A 97 -7.76 1.77 -0.94
C ALA A 97 -7.27 3.19 -1.20
N CYS A 98 -6.34 3.65 -0.39
CA CYS A 98 -5.65 4.92 -0.57
C CYS A 98 -4.16 4.65 -0.76
N VAL A 99 -3.59 5.20 -1.82
CA VAL A 99 -2.15 5.14 -2.10
C VAL A 99 -1.50 6.47 -1.76
N PHE A 100 -0.51 6.42 -0.87
CA PHE A 100 0.31 7.54 -0.43
C PHE A 100 1.71 7.43 -1.03
N LEU A 101 2.27 8.58 -1.41
CA LEU A 101 3.65 8.70 -1.90
C LEU A 101 4.67 8.90 -0.76
N ASP A 102 4.20 9.13 0.46
CA ASP A 102 5.03 9.45 1.61
C ASP A 102 4.63 8.61 2.82
N LEU A 103 5.61 7.98 3.47
CA LEU A 103 5.40 7.10 4.62
C LEU A 103 4.78 7.86 5.81
N LEU A 104 5.29 9.06 6.11
CA LEU A 104 4.85 9.83 7.26
C LEU A 104 3.40 10.30 7.06
N LYS A 105 3.03 10.70 5.84
CA LYS A 105 1.63 10.95 5.46
C LYS A 105 0.79 9.69 5.60
N SER A 106 1.28 8.54 5.10
CA SER A 106 0.56 7.28 5.26
C SER A 106 0.34 6.93 6.74
N GLN A 107 1.23 7.32 7.65
CA GLN A 107 1.06 7.03 9.08
C GLN A 107 0.15 8.04 9.78
N ALA A 108 0.20 9.31 9.39
CA ALA A 108 -0.53 10.39 10.04
C ALA A 108 -1.94 10.62 9.49
N CYS A 109 -2.24 10.17 8.27
CA CYS A 109 -3.49 10.40 7.57
C CYS A 109 -4.40 9.16 7.55
N ASP A 110 -5.70 9.43 7.63
CA ASP A 110 -6.74 8.42 7.45
C ASP A 110 -7.02 8.16 5.96
N CYS A 111 -7.51 6.94 5.74
CA CYS A 111 -8.17 6.43 4.55
C CYS A 111 -9.53 5.89 5.01
#